data_AF-A0A954CYI0-F1
#
_entry.id   AF-A0A954CYI0-F1
#
_cell.length_a   1.000
_cell.length_b   1.000
_cell.length_c   1.000
_cell.angle_alpha   90.00
_cell.angle_beta   90.00
_cell.angle_gamma   90.00
#
_symmetry.space_group_name_H-M   'P 1'
#
loop_
_entity.id
_entity.type
_entity.pdbx_description
1 polymer ?
#
loop_
_entity_poly.entity_id
_entity_poly.type
_entity_poly.pdbx_seq_one_letter_code
_entity_poly.pdbx_strand_id
1 'polypeptide(L)'
;MSQPTLPKFGGYDHAVVVPPGIGDKQDLLTVLAKRLQLPEHFGHNWDALADCLSDLSWLPEGNIYLIHEDLPLAGDRDAAATYVDVLLDAQEDWQREGKARLTPVFPRRYRELVLALGRRASRE
;
A
#
# COMPACT_ATOMS: atom_id res chain seq x y z
N MET A 1 10.81 -19.90 9.60
CA MET A 1 9.65 -19.14 9.09
C MET A 1 10.07 -18.52 7.78
N SER A 2 9.74 -19.19 6.67
CA SER A 2 10.19 -18.81 5.34
C SER A 2 9.47 -17.55 4.89
N GLN A 3 10.19 -16.44 4.74
CA GLN A 3 9.68 -15.30 4.00
C GLN A 3 9.44 -15.75 2.55
N PRO A 4 8.28 -15.46 1.93
CA PRO A 4 8.07 -15.78 0.53
C PRO A 4 9.13 -15.04 -0.29
N THR A 5 9.98 -15.78 -0.99
CA THR A 5 10.97 -15.23 -1.91
C THR A 5 10.22 -14.56 -3.06
N LEU A 6 10.10 -13.24 -2.94
CA LEU A 6 9.63 -12.37 -4.01
C LEU A 6 10.45 -12.63 -5.28
N PRO A 7 9.82 -12.65 -6.47
CA PRO A 7 10.54 -12.71 -7.73
C PRO A 7 11.52 -11.55 -7.79
N LYS A 8 12.79 -11.85 -8.05
CA LYS A 8 13.85 -10.84 -8.21
C LYS A 8 13.57 -10.07 -9.50
N PHE A 9 12.81 -8.98 -9.41
CA PHE A 9 12.83 -7.95 -10.44
C PHE A 9 14.24 -7.32 -10.43
N GLY A 10 14.86 -7.23 -11.60
CA GLY A 10 16.25 -6.84 -11.74
C GLY A 10 16.40 -5.33 -11.71
N GLY A 11 17.07 -4.81 -10.68
CA GLY A 11 17.48 -3.41 -10.57
C GLY A 11 16.78 -2.67 -9.43
N TYR A 12 17.27 -2.82 -8.19
CA TYR A 12 16.84 -2.08 -6.99
C TYR A 12 15.32 -1.91 -6.82
N ASP A 13 14.56 -2.98 -7.03
CA ASP A 13 13.11 -2.99 -6.82
C ASP A 13 12.79 -3.30 -5.34
N HIS A 14 12.15 -2.35 -4.65
CA HIS A 14 11.71 -2.51 -3.26
C HIS A 14 10.31 -3.11 -3.20
N ALA A 15 10.26 -4.43 -3.04
CA ALA A 15 9.00 -5.13 -2.87
C ALA A 15 8.64 -5.29 -1.38
N VAL A 16 7.50 -4.73 -1.00
CA VAL A 16 6.95 -4.76 0.35
C VAL A 16 5.73 -5.67 0.35
N VAL A 17 5.77 -6.74 1.13
CA VAL A 17 4.66 -7.71 1.19
C VAL A 17 3.75 -7.41 2.37
N VAL A 18 2.46 -7.23 2.07
CA VAL A 18 1.38 -7.12 3.05
C VAL A 18 0.79 -8.51 3.30
N PRO A 19 0.89 -9.05 4.53
CA PRO A 19 0.40 -10.36 4.88
C PRO A 19 -1.13 -10.44 4.77
N PRO A 20 -1.69 -11.63 4.55
CA PRO A 20 -3.13 -11.83 4.45
C PRO A 20 -3.80 -11.87 5.84
N GLY A 21 -5.12 -11.70 5.87
CA GLY A 21 -5.92 -11.89 7.10
C GLY A 21 -6.02 -10.67 8.01
N ILE A 22 -5.65 -9.50 7.52
CA ILE A 22 -5.77 -8.25 8.27
C ILE A 22 -7.22 -7.75 8.18
N GLY A 23 -7.96 -7.91 9.28
CA GLY A 23 -9.35 -7.48 9.40
C GLY A 23 -9.56 -6.12 10.06
N ASP A 24 -8.50 -5.51 10.61
CA ASP A 24 -8.59 -4.29 11.41
C ASP A 24 -7.68 -3.19 10.86
N LYS A 25 -8.16 -1.95 10.88
CA LYS A 25 -7.41 -0.79 10.37
C LYS A 25 -6.10 -0.64 11.14
N GLN A 26 -6.14 -0.78 12.46
CA GLN A 26 -4.96 -0.58 13.30
C GLN A 26 -3.88 -1.63 13.02
N ASP A 27 -4.30 -2.88 12.79
CA ASP A 27 -3.39 -3.97 12.45
C ASP A 27 -2.76 -3.73 11.07
N LEU A 28 -3.56 -3.30 10.08
CA LEU A 28 -3.06 -2.93 8.76
C LEU A 28 -2.00 -1.84 8.83
N LEU A 29 -2.31 -0.76 9.54
CA LEU A 29 -1.42 0.39 9.69
C LEU A 29 -0.13 0.03 10.43
N THR A 30 -0.23 -0.82 11.46
CA THR A 30 0.95 -1.32 12.19
C THR A 30 1.84 -2.19 11.31
N VAL A 31 1.23 -3.07 10.52
CA VAL A 31 1.94 -3.93 9.58
C VAL A 31 2.62 -3.11 8.49
N LEU A 32 1.91 -2.14 7.91
CA LEU A 32 2.46 -1.22 6.91
C LEU A 32 3.60 -0.39 7.50
N ALA A 33 3.43 0.16 8.71
CA ALA A 33 4.48 0.92 9.40
C ALA A 33 5.76 0.10 9.56
N LYS A 34 5.62 -1.15 10.01
CA LYS A 34 6.76 -2.06 10.18
C LYS A 34 7.41 -2.46 8.85
N ARG A 35 6.61 -2.60 7.79
CA ARG A 35 7.05 -3.09 6.47
C ARG A 35 7.69 -1.98 5.62
N LEU A 36 7.14 -0.77 5.68
CA LEU A 36 7.65 0.45 5.05
C LEU A 36 8.73 1.15 5.89
N GLN A 37 9.02 0.62 7.09
CA GLN A 37 9.95 1.20 8.05
C GLN A 37 9.60 2.67 8.38
N LEU A 38 8.30 2.93 8.57
CA LEU A 38 7.79 4.25 8.95
C LEU A 38 8.38 4.66 10.31
N PRO A 39 8.55 5.97 10.52
CA PRO A 39 9.08 6.47 11.79
C PRO A 39 8.16 6.15 12.97
N GLU A 40 8.74 6.08 14.16
CA GLU A 40 8.05 5.71 15.41
C GLU A 40 6.88 6.64 15.80
N HIS A 41 6.85 7.86 15.27
CA HIS A 41 5.79 8.85 15.48
C HIS A 41 4.62 8.71 14.49
N PHE A 42 4.58 7.63 13.71
CA PHE A 42 3.50 7.37 12.77
C PHE A 42 2.14 7.44 13.48
N GLY A 43 1.22 8.27 12.97
CA GLY A 43 -0.04 8.61 13.63
C GLY A 43 -1.13 7.52 13.60
N HIS A 44 -0.84 6.33 13.04
CA HIS A 44 -1.77 5.20 12.94
C HIS A 44 -3.15 5.61 12.38
N ASN A 45 -3.15 6.48 11.35
CA ASN A 45 -4.36 6.90 10.66
C ASN A 45 -4.18 6.91 9.14
N TRP A 46 -5.28 7.02 8.38
CA TRP A 46 -5.26 7.02 6.92
C TRP A 46 -4.49 8.21 6.33
N ASP A 47 -4.70 9.39 6.91
CA ASP A 47 -4.01 10.63 6.53
C ASP A 47 -2.49 10.51 6.73
N ALA A 48 -2.06 10.00 7.89
CA ALA A 48 -0.64 9.73 8.16
C ALA A 48 -0.05 8.69 7.20
N LEU A 49 -0.84 7.68 6.82
CA LEU A 49 -0.41 6.70 5.83
C LEU A 49 -0.24 7.34 4.46
N ALA A 50 -1.19 8.18 4.02
CA ALA A 50 -1.10 8.89 2.75
C ALA A 50 0.14 9.79 2.69
N ASP A 51 0.38 10.58 3.74
CA ASP A 51 1.56 11.43 3.88
C ASP A 51 2.87 10.62 3.77
N CYS A 52 2.95 9.52 4.53
CA CYS A 52 4.10 8.62 4.47
C CYS A 52 4.25 7.89 3.13
N LEU A 53 3.16 7.64 2.40
CA LEU A 53 3.21 6.99 1.10
C LEU A 53 3.59 7.99 0.00
N SER A 54 3.24 9.28 0.14
CA SER A 54 3.69 10.34 -0.76
C SER A 54 5.18 10.67 -0.57
N ASP A 55 5.67 10.69 0.67
CA ASP A 55 7.10 10.85 0.94
C ASP A 55 7.72 9.54 1.40
N LEU A 56 8.27 8.74 0.48
CA LEU A 56 9.09 7.56 0.81
C LEU A 56 10.58 7.84 0.60
N SER A 57 10.98 9.09 0.82
CA SER A 57 12.35 9.58 0.57
C SER A 57 13.41 8.86 1.42
N TRP A 58 13.02 8.20 2.52
CA TRP A 58 13.91 7.35 3.33
C TRP A 58 14.12 5.94 2.77
N LEU A 59 13.26 5.48 1.85
CA LEU A 59 13.49 4.23 1.13
C LEU A 59 14.47 4.47 -0.03
N PRO A 60 15.18 3.43 -0.49
CA PRO A 60 16.13 3.61 -1.58
C PRO A 60 15.42 3.97 -2.88
N GLU A 61 16.09 4.81 -3.68
CA GLU A 61 15.60 5.25 -4.98
C GLU A 61 15.39 4.04 -5.91
N GLY A 62 14.19 3.86 -6.44
CA GLY A 62 13.85 2.71 -7.28
C GLY A 62 12.35 2.47 -7.41
N ASN A 63 11.92 1.38 -8.03
CA ASN A 63 10.49 1.04 -8.07
C ASN A 63 10.07 0.42 -6.73
N ILE A 64 8.96 0.90 -6.16
CA ILE A 64 8.43 0.38 -4.89
C ILE A 64 7.18 -0.43 -5.21
N TYR A 65 7.20 -1.74 -4.95
CA TYR A 65 6.08 -2.64 -5.20
C TYR A 65 5.38 -3.01 -3.89
N LEU A 66 4.14 -2.56 -3.70
CA LEU A 66 3.34 -2.92 -2.52
C LEU A 66 2.49 -4.16 -2.84
N ILE A 67 3.01 -5.34 -2.52
CA ILE A 67 2.40 -6.62 -2.87
C ILE A 67 1.50 -7.10 -1.76
N HIS A 68 0.21 -7.19 -2.05
CA HIS A 68 -0.79 -7.67 -1.11
C HIS A 68 -1.05 -9.15 -1.35
N GLU A 69 -0.99 -9.97 -0.29
CA GLU A 69 -1.39 -11.38 -0.38
C GLU A 69 -2.92 -11.54 -0.34
N ASP A 70 -3.62 -10.62 0.31
CA ASP A 70 -5.09 -10.58 0.40
C ASP A 70 -5.60 -9.13 0.37
N LEU A 71 -6.92 -8.93 0.32
CA LEU A 71 -7.50 -7.59 0.44
C LEU A 71 -7.64 -7.29 1.95
N PRO A 72 -6.78 -6.45 2.55
CA PRO A 72 -6.97 -6.07 3.93
C PRO A 72 -8.31 -5.36 4.08
N LEU A 73 -8.95 -5.53 5.23
CA LEU A 73 -10.26 -4.94 5.52
C LEU A 73 -11.37 -5.44 4.60
N ALA A 74 -11.27 -6.65 4.04
CA ALA A 74 -12.34 -7.23 3.21
C ALA A 74 -13.72 -7.29 3.93
N GLY A 75 -13.73 -7.27 5.27
CA GLY A 75 -14.96 -7.16 6.07
C GLY A 75 -15.55 -5.75 6.19
N ASP A 76 -14.75 -4.71 5.93
CA ASP A 76 -15.15 -3.30 6.02
C ASP A 76 -14.90 -2.60 4.68
N ARG A 77 -15.96 -2.51 3.87
CA ARG A 77 -15.87 -2.00 2.51
C ARG A 77 -15.46 -0.53 2.44
N ASP A 78 -15.84 0.26 3.43
CA ASP A 78 -15.55 1.70 3.48
C ASP A 78 -14.07 1.94 3.78
N ALA A 79 -13.56 1.23 4.80
CA ALA A 79 -12.16 1.27 5.17
C ALA A 79 -11.26 0.70 4.06
N ALA A 80 -11.69 -0.39 3.41
CA ALA A 80 -10.98 -0.94 2.24
C ALA A 80 -11.00 0.02 1.04
N ALA A 81 -12.11 0.74 0.81
CA ALA A 81 -12.18 1.75 -0.24
C ALA A 81 -11.20 2.89 0.02
N THR A 82 -11.23 3.45 1.24
CA THR A 82 -10.30 4.50 1.68
C THR A 82 -8.85 4.06 1.49
N TYR A 83 -8.51 2.84 1.90
CA TYR A 83 -7.15 2.31 1.73
C TYR A 83 -6.71 2.24 0.27
N VAL A 84 -7.55 1.69 -0.60
CA VAL A 84 -7.25 1.60 -2.04
C VAL A 84 -7.11 2.98 -2.65
N ASP A 85 -7.94 3.94 -2.24
CA ASP A 85 -7.88 5.32 -2.71
C ASP A 85 -6.55 5.98 -2.35
N VAL A 86 -6.12 5.87 -1.07
CA VAL A 86 -4.82 6.36 -0.59
C VAL A 86 -3.65 5.78 -1.39
N LEU A 87 -3.68 4.48 -1.72
CA LEU A 87 -2.62 3.85 -2.51
C LEU A 87 -2.58 4.36 -3.95
N LEU A 88 -3.74 4.61 -4.56
CA LEU A 88 -3.85 5.10 -5.93
C LEU A 88 -3.43 6.57 -6.02
N ASP A 89 -3.85 7.39 -5.05
CA ASP A 89 -3.51 8.81 -4.97
C ASP A 89 -1.99 8.99 -4.83
N ALA A 90 -1.38 8.25 -3.89
CA ALA A 90 0.07 8.22 -3.74
C ALA A 90 0.73 7.82 -5.07
N GLN A 91 0.32 6.71 -5.71
CA GLN A 91 0.88 6.29 -7.00
C GLN A 91 0.82 7.40 -8.08
N GLU A 92 -0.29 8.14 -8.16
CA GLU A 92 -0.42 9.25 -9.12
C GLU A 92 0.52 10.40 -8.79
N ASP A 93 0.70 10.72 -7.50
CA ASP A 93 1.63 11.74 -7.01
C ASP A 93 3.08 11.40 -7.39
N TRP A 94 3.52 10.16 -7.14
CA TRP A 94 4.84 9.66 -7.58
C TRP A 94 5.02 9.76 -9.11
N GLN A 95 3.99 9.40 -9.88
CA GLN A 95 4.03 9.50 -11.34
C GLN A 95 4.14 10.96 -11.81
N ARG A 96 3.50 11.89 -11.10
CA ARG A 96 3.56 13.33 -11.40
C ARG A 96 4.94 13.91 -11.10
N GLU A 97 5.57 13.48 -10.01
CA GLU A 97 6.92 13.92 -9.62
C GLU A 97 8.04 13.27 -10.43
N GLY A 98 7.77 12.13 -11.10
CA GLY A 98 8.76 11.40 -11.89
C GLY A 98 9.83 10.69 -11.05
N LYS A 99 9.65 10.66 -9.73
CA LYS A 99 10.43 9.85 -8.78
C LYS A 99 9.79 8.45 -8.77
N ALA A 100 10.60 7.39 -8.76
CA ALA A 100 10.24 6.04 -8.30
C ALA A 100 8.75 5.60 -8.40
N ARG A 101 8.40 4.63 -9.27
CA ARG A 101 6.99 4.18 -9.40
C ARG A 101 6.56 3.34 -8.20
N LEU A 102 5.81 3.93 -7.26
CA LEU A 102 5.01 3.19 -6.28
C LEU A 102 3.92 2.41 -7.03
N THR A 103 3.93 1.08 -6.94
CA THR A 103 2.99 0.21 -7.64
C THR A 103 2.32 -0.74 -6.65
N PRO A 104 1.05 -0.50 -6.27
CA PRO A 104 0.29 -1.46 -5.49
C PRO A 104 -0.10 -2.66 -6.37
N VAL A 105 0.27 -3.86 -5.91
CA VAL A 105 -0.02 -5.13 -6.58
C VAL A 105 -0.98 -5.92 -5.70
N PHE A 106 -2.15 -6.22 -6.25
CA PHE A 106 -3.16 -7.05 -5.59
C PHE A 106 -3.32 -8.41 -6.27
N PRO A 107 -3.78 -9.44 -5.54
CA PRO A 107 -4.07 -10.74 -6.11
C PRO A 107 -5.14 -10.62 -7.21
N ARG A 108 -5.02 -11.38 -8.30
CA ARG A 108 -5.99 -11.34 -9.42
C ARG A 108 -7.44 -11.57 -8.99
N ARG A 109 -7.66 -12.35 -7.92
CA ARG A 109 -8.98 -12.61 -7.31
C ARG A 109 -9.65 -11.37 -6.73
N TYR A 110 -8.88 -10.37 -6.27
CA TYR A 110 -9.40 -9.12 -5.71
C TYR A 110 -9.34 -7.96 -6.69
N ARG A 111 -8.81 -8.16 -7.90
CA ARG A 111 -8.65 -7.09 -8.89
C ARG A 111 -9.97 -6.37 -9.19
N GLU A 112 -11.06 -7.10 -9.40
CA GLU A 112 -12.37 -6.50 -9.66
C GLU A 112 -12.90 -5.72 -8.45
N LEU A 113 -12.65 -6.24 -7.25
CA LEU A 113 -13.08 -5.61 -6.00
C LEU A 113 -12.30 -4.32 -5.76
N VAL A 114 -10.97 -4.34 -5.93
CA VAL A 114 -10.10 -3.15 -5.87
C VAL A 114 -10.52 -2.12 -6.91
N LEU A 115 -10.81 -2.53 -8.15
CA LEU A 115 -11.31 -1.61 -9.19
C LEU A 115 -12.70 -1.03 -8.86
N ALA A 116 -13.54 -1.79 -8.16
CA ALA A 116 -14.86 -1.33 -7.72
C ALA A 116 -14.83 -0.44 -6.47
N LEU A 117 -13.75 -0.52 -5.69
CA LEU A 117 -13.46 0.30 -4.52
C LEU A 117 -12.75 1.60 -4.90
N GLY A 118 -11.70 1.51 -5.70
CA GLY A 118 -10.91 2.64 -6.16
C GLY A 118 -11.78 3.61 -6.95
N ARG A 119 -11.77 4.89 -6.55
CA ARG A 119 -12.57 5.98 -7.13
C ARG A 119 -14.06 6.01 -6.79
N ARG A 120 -14.47 5.40 -5.66
CA ARG A 120 -15.78 5.70 -5.04
C ARG A 120 -15.77 6.87 -4.05
N ALA A 121 -14.62 7.28 -3.53
CA ALA A 121 -14.54 8.35 -2.52
C ALA A 121 -14.58 9.78 -3.09
N SER A 122 -14.32 9.98 -4.39
CA SER A 122 -14.26 11.32 -5.00
C SER A 122 -15.64 12.00 -5.23
N ARG A 123 -16.72 11.51 -4.61
CA ARG A 123 -18.01 12.22 -4.55
C ARG A 123 -18.65 12.05 -3.17
N GLU A 124 -18.15 12.79 -2.20
CA GLU A 124 -18.98 13.37 -1.15
C GLU A 124 -18.77 14.89 -1.10
#